data_AF-A4XK21-F1
#
_entry.id   AF-A4XK21-F1
#
_cell.length_a   1.000
_cell.length_b   1.000
_cell.length_c   1.000
_cell.angle_alpha   90.00
_cell.angle_beta   90.00
_cell.angle_gamma   90.00
#
_symmetry.space_group_name_H-M   'P 1'
#
loop_
_entity.id
_entity.type
_entity.pdbx_description
1 polymer ?
#
loop_
_entity_poly.entity_id
_entity_poly.type
_entity_poly.pdbx_seq_one_letter_code
_entity_poly.pdbx_strand_id
1 'polypeptide(L)'
;MQIARIQIHQTFAKVKLHQEHLKVRINQDRCWEEVNLGSTDYLVRKSAQQGYEQVLRYIQKTAENGNRLARIEDGGQPIIDICVEDAFPEYDYNVDFIPKSRPQIYFEGGKVYIDFEMGKVDVRV
;
A
#
# COMPACT_ATOMS: atom_id res chain seq x y z
N MET A 1 -26.07 -59.17 57.49
CA MET A 1 -25.22 -58.44 56.51
C MET A 1 -25.85 -57.08 56.26
N GLN A 2 -25.26 -55.99 56.77
CA GLN A 2 -25.64 -54.64 56.34
C GLN A 2 -24.86 -54.34 55.05
N ILE A 3 -25.58 -54.01 53.97
CA ILE A 3 -24.97 -53.62 52.70
C ILE A 3 -24.64 -52.13 52.81
N ALA A 4 -23.36 -51.77 52.67
CA ALA A 4 -22.94 -50.37 52.64
C ALA A 4 -23.55 -49.68 51.41
N ARG A 5 -24.13 -48.49 51.60
CA ARG A 5 -24.86 -47.78 50.55
C ARG A 5 -24.02 -46.62 50.04
N ILE A 6 -23.32 -46.85 48.93
CA ILE A 6 -22.52 -45.81 48.28
C ILE A 6 -23.45 -44.85 47.54
N GLN A 7 -23.28 -43.55 47.78
CA GLN A 7 -23.87 -42.47 47.01
C GLN A 7 -22.77 -41.66 46.31
N ILE A 8 -22.88 -41.53 44.99
CA ILE A 8 -21.95 -40.76 44.17
C ILE A 8 -22.67 -39.53 43.65
N HIS A 9 -22.10 -38.36 43.87
CA HIS A 9 -22.54 -37.11 43.27
C HIS A 9 -21.43 -36.54 42.40
N GLN A 10 -21.73 -36.30 41.12
CA GLN A 10 -20.77 -35.81 40.14
C GLN A 10 -21.16 -34.41 39.67
N THR A 11 -20.21 -33.48 39.75
CA THR A 11 -20.26 -32.19 39.06
C THR A 11 -19.39 -32.28 37.81
N PHE A 12 -19.98 -32.07 36.63
CA PHE A 12 -19.26 -32.10 35.35
C PHE A 12 -18.40 -30.85 35.17
N ALA A 13 -17.26 -31.01 34.50
CA ALA A 13 -16.44 -29.89 34.09
C ALA A 13 -17.17 -29.04 33.03
N LYS A 14 -16.92 -27.72 33.03
CA LYS A 14 -17.46 -26.80 32.04
C LYS A 14 -16.32 -26.11 31.30
N VAL A 15 -16.51 -25.90 30.00
CA VAL A 15 -15.60 -25.12 29.17
C VAL A 15 -16.33 -23.87 28.72
N LYS A 16 -15.74 -22.71 28.96
CA LYS A 16 -16.19 -21.43 28.41
C LYS A 16 -15.25 -21.05 27.29
N LEU A 17 -15.80 -20.89 26.09
CA LEU A 17 -15.08 -20.51 24.89
C LEU A 17 -15.49 -19.09 24.50
N HIS A 18 -14.53 -18.19 24.36
CA HIS A 18 -14.75 -16.90 23.72
C HIS A 18 -13.81 -16.77 22.53
N GLN A 19 -14.37 -16.41 21.36
CA GLN A 19 -13.61 -16.29 20.11
C GLN A 19 -13.68 -14.86 19.60
N GLU A 20 -12.52 -14.28 19.33
CA GLU A 20 -12.36 -13.06 18.56
C GLU A 20 -12.13 -13.43 17.09
N HIS A 21 -13.07 -13.08 16.21
CA HIS A 21 -12.96 -13.38 14.78
C HIS A 21 -11.80 -12.63 14.13
N LEU A 22 -11.16 -13.30 13.16
CA LEU A 22 -10.13 -12.69 12.33
C LEU A 22 -10.75 -11.63 11.41
N LYS A 23 -10.12 -10.45 11.36
CA LYS A 23 -10.43 -9.38 10.42
C LYS A 23 -9.26 -9.22 9.46
N VAL A 24 -9.59 -9.05 8.18
CA VAL A 24 -8.62 -8.72 7.14
C VAL A 24 -8.82 -7.25 6.76
N ARG A 25 -7.79 -6.43 6.92
CA ARG A 25 -7.79 -5.03 6.52
C ARG A 25 -6.87 -4.85 5.32
N ILE A 26 -7.41 -4.33 4.22
CA ILE A 26 -6.69 -4.11 2.96
C ILE A 26 -6.63 -2.61 2.71
N ASN A 27 -5.44 -2.02 2.79
CA ASN A 27 -5.20 -0.63 2.39
C ASN A 27 -4.77 -0.60 0.91
N GLN A 28 -5.48 0.18 0.10
CA GLN A 28 -5.24 0.34 -1.34
C GLN A 28 -4.91 1.78 -1.75
N ASP A 29 -4.64 2.67 -0.80
CA ASP A 29 -4.51 4.12 -1.05
C ASP A 29 -3.44 4.39 -2.12
N ARG A 30 -2.27 3.78 -1.98
CA ARG A 30 -1.16 3.91 -2.94
C ARG A 30 -1.50 3.38 -4.34
N CYS A 31 -2.29 2.31 -4.43
CA CYS A 31 -2.72 1.76 -5.72
C CYS A 31 -3.63 2.76 -6.44
N TRP A 32 -4.57 3.38 -5.72
CA TRP A 32 -5.46 4.40 -6.27
C TRP A 32 -4.73 5.68 -6.65
N GLU A 33 -3.78 6.11 -5.82
CA GLU A 33 -2.90 7.24 -6.08
C GLU A 33 -2.11 7.11 -7.40
N GLU A 34 -1.60 5.92 -7.70
CA GLU A 34 -0.85 5.66 -8.94
C GLU A 34 -1.71 5.75 -10.20
N VAL A 35 -3.00 5.40 -10.10
CA VAL A 35 -3.96 5.51 -11.22
C VAL A 35 -4.70 6.85 -11.26
N ASN A 36 -4.19 7.87 -10.57
CA ASN A 36 -4.78 9.21 -10.47
C ASN A 36 -6.17 9.25 -9.80
N LEU A 37 -6.47 8.30 -8.93
CA LEU A 37 -7.69 8.25 -8.11
C LEU A 37 -7.39 8.43 -6.61
N GLY A 38 -6.24 9.04 -6.31
CA GLY A 38 -5.81 9.33 -4.94
C GLY A 38 -6.55 10.49 -4.28
N SER A 39 -6.16 10.79 -3.04
CA SER A 39 -6.69 11.95 -2.31
C SER A 39 -6.34 13.28 -3.00
N THR A 40 -7.13 14.32 -2.75
CA THR A 40 -6.88 15.65 -3.31
C THR A 40 -5.51 16.21 -2.93
N ASP A 41 -5.07 16.03 -1.68
CA ASP A 41 -3.74 16.46 -1.22
C ASP A 41 -2.63 15.77 -2.01
N TYR A 42 -2.73 14.44 -2.20
CA TYR A 42 -1.77 13.68 -2.99
C TYR A 42 -1.71 14.18 -4.45
N LEU A 43 -2.86 14.36 -5.09
CA LEU A 43 -2.93 14.82 -6.48
C LEU A 43 -2.37 16.22 -6.67
N VAL A 44 -2.62 17.14 -5.72
CA VAL A 44 -2.04 18.48 -5.72
C VAL A 44 -0.52 18.42 -5.61
N ARG A 45 0.03 17.63 -4.67
CA ARG A 45 1.48 17.48 -4.51
C ARG A 45 2.13 16.87 -5.74
N LYS A 46 1.55 15.80 -6.29
CA LYS A 46 2.01 15.16 -7.52
C LYS A 46 2.05 16.16 -8.68
N SER A 47 0.99 16.93 -8.87
CA SER A 47 0.90 17.92 -9.94
C SER A 47 1.92 19.06 -9.76
N ALA A 48 2.11 19.54 -8.53
CA ALA A 48 3.11 20.56 -8.22
C ALA A 48 4.54 20.06 -8.52
N GLN A 49 4.85 18.82 -8.14
CA GLN A 49 6.13 18.19 -8.43
C GLN A 49 6.36 18.05 -9.95
N GLN A 50 5.35 17.57 -10.68
CA GLN A 50 5.43 17.45 -12.15
C GLN A 50 5.66 18.82 -12.81
N GLY A 51 4.98 19.86 -12.34
CA GLY A 51 5.18 21.23 -12.81
C GLY A 51 6.60 21.74 -12.53
N TYR A 52 7.12 21.50 -11.33
CA TYR A 52 8.49 21.86 -10.95
C TYR A 52 9.53 21.18 -11.85
N GLU A 53 9.40 19.87 -12.07
CA GLU A 53 10.29 19.13 -12.96
C GLU A 53 10.23 19.63 -14.40
N GLN A 54 9.04 20.03 -14.88
CA GLN A 54 8.89 20.60 -16.21
C GLN A 54 9.61 21.95 -16.35
N VAL A 55 9.54 22.79 -15.32
CA VAL A 55 10.28 24.06 -15.27
C VAL A 55 11.79 23.80 -15.32
N LEU A 56 12.30 22.85 -14.53
CA LEU A 56 13.72 22.51 -14.54
C LEU A 56 14.19 22.00 -15.91
N ARG A 57 13.42 21.10 -16.55
CA ARG A 57 13.71 20.62 -17.91
C ARG A 57 13.75 21.78 -18.92
N TYR A 58 12.83 22.73 -18.80
CA TYR A 58 12.80 23.89 -19.68
C TYR A 58 14.01 24.83 -19.47
N ILE A 59 14.41 25.07 -18.22
CA ILE A 59 15.60 25.84 -17.89
C ILE A 59 16.84 25.19 -18.50
N GLN A 60 17.00 23.88 -18.31
CA GLN A 60 18.12 23.12 -18.87
C GLN A 60 18.16 23.25 -20.40
N LYS A 61 17.04 22.96 -21.08
CA LYS A 61 16.92 23.06 -22.54
C LYS A 61 17.28 24.46 -23.04
N THR A 62 16.76 25.49 -22.37
CA THR A 62 17.01 26.89 -22.75
C THR A 62 18.49 27.25 -22.60
N ALA A 63 19.14 26.81 -21.52
CA ALA A 63 20.56 27.03 -21.30
C ALA A 63 21.43 26.29 -22.33
N GLU A 64 21.09 25.05 -22.68
CA GLU A 64 21.77 24.27 -23.72
C GLU A 64 21.65 24.94 -25.09
N ASN A 65 20.46 25.45 -25.44
CA ASN A 65 20.24 26.21 -26.67
C ASN A 65 21.03 27.53 -26.67
N GLY A 66 21.04 28.26 -25.55
CA GLY A 66 21.84 29.46 -25.39
C GLY A 66 23.34 29.19 -25.59
N ASN A 67 23.84 28.08 -25.04
CA ASN A 67 25.23 27.66 -25.21
C ASN A 67 25.57 27.30 -26.67
N ARG A 68 24.63 26.70 -27.41
CA ARG A 68 24.79 26.43 -28.87
C ARG A 68 24.84 27.73 -29.66
N LEU A 69 23.95 28.67 -29.36
CA LEU A 69 23.92 29.98 -30.03
C LEU A 69 25.14 30.84 -29.70
N ALA A 70 25.68 30.73 -28.49
CA ALA A 70 26.90 31.43 -28.09
C ALA A 70 28.15 30.92 -28.82
N ARG A 71 28.10 29.71 -29.38
CA ARG A 71 29.17 29.07 -30.17
C ARG A 71 28.79 28.91 -31.64
N ILE A 72 28.02 29.84 -32.19
CA ILE A 72 27.55 29.76 -33.59
C ILE A 72 28.70 29.77 -34.60
N GLU A 73 29.86 30.29 -34.20
CA GLU A 73 31.11 30.30 -34.97
C GLU A 73 31.72 28.90 -35.19
N ASP A 74 31.37 27.92 -34.35
CA ASP A 74 31.82 26.52 -34.50
C ASP A 74 31.22 25.87 -35.77
N GLY A 75 30.32 26.55 -36.47
CA GLY A 75 29.66 26.10 -37.70
C GLY A 75 28.36 25.34 -37.43
N GLY A 76 27.91 24.56 -38.42
CA GLY A 76 26.62 23.87 -38.37
C GLY A 76 25.42 24.80 -38.61
N GLN A 77 24.23 24.37 -38.18
CA GLN A 77 22.97 25.09 -38.39
C GLN A 77 22.14 25.19 -37.09
N PRO A 78 22.70 25.72 -35.98
CA PRO A 78 22.08 25.62 -34.64
C PRO A 78 20.68 26.21 -34.55
N ILE A 79 20.38 27.29 -35.29
CA ILE A 79 19.03 27.88 -35.33
C ILE A 79 18.03 26.91 -35.97
N ILE A 80 18.40 26.28 -37.08
CA ILE A 80 17.54 25.34 -37.80
C ILE A 80 17.32 24.09 -36.94
N ASP A 81 18.39 23.55 -36.34
CA ASP A 81 18.33 22.37 -35.48
C ASP A 81 17.39 22.61 -34.29
N ILE A 82 17.55 23.75 -33.58
CA ILE A 82 16.67 24.12 -32.46
C ILE A 82 15.21 24.25 -32.94
N CYS A 83 14.97 24.89 -34.09
CA CYS A 83 13.62 24.99 -34.64
C CYS A 83 13.01 23.62 -34.97
N VAL A 84 13.79 22.67 -35.49
CA VAL A 84 13.33 21.31 -35.80
C VAL A 84 13.04 20.54 -34.51
N GLU A 85 13.94 20.57 -33.53
CA GLU A 85 13.77 19.94 -32.22
C GLU A 85 12.52 20.46 -31.48
N ASP A 86 12.22 21.76 -31.60
CA ASP A 86 11.03 22.39 -31.00
C ASP A 86 9.74 22.08 -31.77
N ALA A 87 9.80 22.08 -33.11
CA ALA A 87 8.63 21.85 -33.95
C ALA A 87 8.22 20.37 -34.01
N PHE A 88 9.18 19.46 -33.89
CA PHE A 88 9.01 18.02 -34.01
C PHE A 88 9.59 17.29 -32.80
N PRO A 89 9.00 17.48 -31.60
CA PRO A 89 9.45 16.77 -30.42
C PRO A 89 9.29 15.25 -30.63
N GLU A 90 10.38 14.52 -30.39
CA GLU A 90 10.34 13.06 -30.38
C GLU A 90 9.72 12.58 -29.06
N TYR A 91 8.70 11.73 -29.17
CA TYR A 91 8.07 11.09 -28.04
C TYR A 91 8.41 9.60 -28.04
N ASP A 92 8.95 9.12 -26.93
CA ASP A 92 9.08 7.69 -26.67
C ASP A 92 7.73 7.15 -26.17
N TYR A 93 7.05 6.37 -27.01
CA TYR A 93 5.79 5.74 -26.66
C TYR A 93 6.06 4.35 -26.11
N ASN A 94 5.71 4.16 -24.84
CA ASN A 94 5.78 2.85 -24.20
C ASN A 94 4.45 2.50 -23.52
N VAL A 95 4.16 1.20 -23.41
CA VAL A 95 3.02 0.70 -22.65
C VAL A 95 3.52 0.29 -21.28
N ASP A 96 2.90 0.84 -20.24
CA ASP A 96 3.22 0.47 -18.87
C ASP A 96 1.98 0.03 -18.09
N PHE A 97 2.20 -0.83 -17.10
CA PHE A 97 1.14 -1.35 -16.23
C PHE A 97 1.05 -0.54 -14.93
N ILE A 98 -0.14 -0.01 -14.65
CA ILE A 98 -0.48 0.65 -13.37
C ILE A 98 -1.69 -0.06 -12.73
N PRO A 99 -1.78 -0.13 -11.39
CA PRO A 99 -0.79 0.34 -10.42
C PRO A 99 0.45 -0.58 -10.35
N LYS A 100 1.59 0.02 -9.98
CA LYS A 100 2.85 -0.67 -9.67
C LYS A 100 2.87 -1.20 -8.25
N SER A 101 2.19 -0.50 -7.35
CA SER A 101 2.11 -0.84 -5.95
C SER A 101 1.12 -1.98 -5.71
N ARG A 102 1.42 -2.78 -4.69
CA ARG A 102 0.52 -3.80 -4.17
C ARG A 102 -0.25 -3.24 -2.98
N PRO A 103 -1.50 -3.66 -2.76
CA PRO A 103 -2.23 -3.28 -1.56
C PRO A 103 -1.53 -3.85 -0.32
N GLN A 104 -1.60 -3.11 0.78
CA GLN A 104 -1.06 -3.54 2.06
C GLN A 104 -2.13 -4.33 2.81
N ILE A 105 -1.82 -5.56 3.20
CA ILE A 105 -2.76 -6.48 3.84
C ILE A 105 -2.36 -6.70 5.29
N TYR A 106 -3.33 -6.48 6.19
CA TYR A 106 -3.18 -6.63 7.63
C TYR A 106 -4.20 -7.64 8.17
N PHE A 107 -3.80 -8.37 9.20
CA PHE A 107 -4.63 -9.34 9.90
C PHE A 107 -4.78 -8.91 11.35
N GLU A 108 -6.02 -8.81 11.84
CA GLU A 108 -6.34 -8.32 13.17
C GLU A 108 -7.27 -9.31 13.89
N GLY A 109 -7.05 -9.54 15.18
CA GLY A 109 -7.84 -10.50 15.96
C GLY A 109 -7.44 -11.96 15.74
N GLY A 110 -8.42 -12.88 15.77
CA GLY A 110 -8.18 -14.32 15.62
C GLY A 110 -7.78 -15.03 16.91
N LYS A 111 -8.06 -14.43 18.07
CA LYS A 111 -7.75 -15.02 19.38
C LYS A 111 -8.87 -15.92 19.87
N VAL A 112 -8.49 -17.00 20.54
CA VAL A 112 -9.41 -17.89 21.22
C VAL A 112 -9.05 -17.90 22.70
N TYR A 113 -10.03 -17.61 23.53
CA TYR A 113 -9.94 -17.63 24.98
C TYR A 113 -10.71 -18.85 25.48
N ILE A 114 -10.04 -19.69 26.27
CA ILE A 114 -10.59 -20.94 26.78
C ILE A 114 -10.44 -20.92 28.30
N ASP A 115 -11.57 -20.94 29.01
CA ASP A 115 -11.62 -21.07 30.46
C ASP A 115 -12.23 -22.41 30.85
N PHE A 116 -11.62 -23.07 31.85
CA PHE A 116 -12.06 -24.37 32.35
C PHE A 116 -12.54 -24.26 33.80
N GLU A 117 -13.74 -24.76 34.06
CA GLU A 117 -14.23 -25.00 35.42
C GLU A 117 -14.16 -26.51 35.68
N MET A 118 -13.26 -26.93 36.58
CA MET A 118 -13.05 -28.34 36.86
C MET A 118 -14.25 -28.96 37.57
N GLY A 119 -14.64 -30.15 37.11
CA GLY A 119 -15.63 -30.97 37.79
C GLY A 119 -15.06 -31.61 39.05
N LYS A 120 -15.95 -32.16 39.87
CA LYS A 120 -15.58 -32.93 41.07
C LYS A 120 -16.52 -34.10 41.28
N VAL A 121 -16.02 -35.13 41.95
CA VAL A 121 -16.82 -36.30 42.34
C VAL A 121 -16.79 -36.39 43.86
N ASP A 122 -17.96 -36.33 44.47
CA ASP A 122 -18.17 -36.49 45.89
C ASP A 122 -18.76 -37.89 46.13
N VAL A 123 -18.03 -38.76 46.83
CA VAL A 123 -18.48 -40.12 47.18
C VAL A 123 -18.76 -40.21 48.68
N ARG A 124 -19.95 -40.69 49.05
CA ARG A 124 -20.36 -40.99 50.42
C ARG A 124 -20.63 -42.49 50.55
N VAL A 125 -20.15 -43.09 51.64
CA VAL A 125 -20.25 -44.54 51.94
C VAL A 125 -21.07 -44.77 53.19
#